data_AF-A0A1J5KTN2-F1
#
_entry.id   AF-A0A1J5KTN2-F1
#
_cell.length_a   1.000
_cell.length_b   1.000
_cell.length_c   1.000
_cell.angle_alpha   90.00
_cell.angle_beta   90.00
_cell.angle_gamma   90.00
#
_symmetry.space_group_name_H-M   'P 1'
#
loop_
_entity.id
_entity.type
_entity.pdbx_description
1 polymer ?
#
loop_
_entity_poly.entity_id
_entity_poly.type
_entity_poly.pdbx_seq_one_letter_code
_entity_poly.pdbx_strand_id
1 'polypeptide(L)'
;MKYILFISFLIQSSVGIAQFVLPSCEWTRVGGLINYKEAQSKIVDFDFKKAELGGNVSDDEVLEAILSFGGDNLTILFSEKEYHFKKQIRLKSYCALKGSGARTKLIFELENERDPILAQGRITKDTFKLESGPFIQDEYCHLSEISNNIQKNEFYLLGDNDDVLVESWWAKGKTGQLVEVDKVLENEISLKDQVWRDYNSDAYLIKMLPIHNVVISDLTIINNSKTKAQTSNICFRYAYNCLVKNVHSINSNYAHVLFEFSTHSGVDSCKLEKAHDYGNGGKGYGVAMQFATSSCFVYESKFDSLRHSILLQAGANHNYIALNESTNPYWTDVKLPASSAGDIVLHGNFAYANLFEFNKCQTIVIDNSHGFNGPYNTFFNNEVTGYGIWQLRGSSCGPQYFINNYLEGNKVRFKAKDKECHQFNVVNGKAINKEDTKHPYESMIQGMVRY
;
A
#
# COMPACT_ATOMS: atom_id res chain seq x y z
N MET A 1 -18.93 43.24 45.47
CA MET A 1 -19.66 42.59 44.36
C MET A 1 -18.93 42.74 43.01
N LYS A 2 -17.60 42.52 42.98
CA LYS A 2 -16.74 42.62 41.78
C LYS A 2 -15.66 41.52 41.70
N TYR A 3 -15.80 40.46 42.52
CA TYR A 3 -14.83 39.35 42.58
C TYR A 3 -15.45 37.97 42.33
N ILE A 4 -16.74 37.90 41.96
CA ILE A 4 -17.44 36.63 41.66
C ILE A 4 -17.55 36.39 40.13
N LEU A 5 -17.33 37.42 39.30
CA LEU A 5 -17.42 37.33 37.83
C LEU A 5 -16.11 36.92 37.14
N PHE A 6 -15.00 36.81 37.86
CA PHE A 6 -13.71 36.39 37.29
C PHE A 6 -13.43 34.89 37.47
N ILE A 7 -14.18 34.20 38.32
CA ILE A 7 -14.06 32.75 38.54
C ILE A 7 -14.99 31.97 37.60
N SER A 8 -16.09 32.57 37.12
CA SER A 8 -16.94 31.97 36.10
C SER A 8 -16.32 31.96 34.69
N PHE A 9 -15.31 32.78 34.43
CA PHE A 9 -14.62 32.84 33.13
C PHE A 9 -13.41 31.90 33.03
N LEU A 10 -12.93 31.35 34.16
CA LEU A 10 -11.84 30.37 34.20
C LEU A 10 -12.31 28.91 34.30
N ILE A 11 -13.63 28.68 34.40
CA ILE A 11 -14.24 27.34 34.41
C ILE A 11 -14.87 26.99 33.03
N GLN A 12 -14.89 27.92 32.07
CA GLN A 12 -15.41 27.69 30.71
C GLN A 12 -14.33 27.55 29.62
N SER A 13 -13.05 27.64 29.94
CA SER A 13 -11.95 27.34 29.00
C SER A 13 -11.43 25.90 29.10
N SER A 14 -12.10 25.04 29.86
CA SER A 14 -11.88 23.59 29.88
C SER A 14 -12.97 22.86 29.08
N VAL A 15 -13.34 23.40 27.91
CA VAL A 15 -13.90 22.53 26.87
C VAL A 15 -12.74 21.63 26.47
N GLY A 16 -12.81 20.39 26.96
CA GLY A 16 -11.72 19.44 26.86
C GLY A 16 -11.13 19.44 25.46
N ILE A 17 -9.81 19.55 25.39
CA ILE A 17 -9.09 19.04 24.23
C ILE A 17 -9.54 17.59 24.17
N ALA A 18 -10.45 17.29 23.24
CA ALA A 18 -10.78 15.92 22.91
C ALA A 18 -9.47 15.29 22.42
N GLN A 19 -8.75 14.64 23.32
CA GLN A 19 -7.59 13.85 22.94
C GLN A 19 -8.12 12.72 22.06
N PHE A 20 -7.70 12.70 20.80
CA PHE A 20 -7.83 11.52 19.98
C PHE A 20 -7.10 10.40 20.70
N VAL A 21 -7.78 9.28 20.99
CA VAL A 21 -7.06 8.05 21.30
C VAL A 21 -6.69 7.45 19.96
N LEU A 22 -5.57 7.92 19.40
CA LEU A 22 -4.92 7.20 18.31
C LEU A 22 -4.26 5.96 18.92
N PRO A 23 -4.35 4.79 18.26
CA PRO A 23 -3.50 3.67 18.64
C PRO A 23 -2.04 4.13 18.60
N SER A 24 -1.22 3.58 19.49
CA SER A 24 0.20 3.90 19.63
C SER A 24 1.02 3.32 18.46
N CYS A 25 0.74 3.79 17.25
CA CYS A 25 1.49 3.47 16.04
C CYS A 25 2.32 4.70 15.61
N GLU A 26 3.61 4.48 15.34
CA GLU A 26 4.58 5.53 15.02
C GLU A 26 4.76 5.63 13.49
N TRP A 27 4.09 6.60 12.87
CA TRP A 27 4.03 6.72 11.41
C TRP A 27 5.16 7.55 10.79
N THR A 28 6.01 8.17 11.61
CA THR A 28 7.07 9.11 11.17
C THR A 28 8.15 8.46 10.32
N ARG A 29 8.27 7.13 10.34
CA ARG A 29 9.28 6.37 9.58
C ARG A 29 8.74 5.68 8.32
N VAL A 30 7.44 5.78 8.03
CA VAL A 30 6.85 5.24 6.80
C VAL A 30 7.42 5.92 5.56
N GLY A 31 7.61 5.15 4.50
CA GLY A 31 8.26 5.61 3.27
C GLY A 31 9.78 5.72 3.37
N GLY A 32 10.34 5.64 4.59
CA GLY A 32 11.73 5.95 4.83
C GLY A 32 12.02 7.42 4.51
N LEU A 33 13.20 7.90 4.87
CA LEU A 33 13.70 9.09 4.20
C LEU A 33 13.83 8.70 2.72
N ILE A 34 12.86 9.01 1.84
CA ILE A 34 13.12 9.02 0.39
C ILE A 34 14.04 10.21 0.12
N ASN A 35 15.23 10.14 0.69
CA ASN A 35 16.42 10.78 0.22
C ASN A 35 16.83 9.93 -0.98
N TYR A 36 16.12 10.09 -2.10
CA TYR A 36 16.76 9.87 -3.39
C TYR A 36 17.90 10.89 -3.46
N LYS A 37 19.03 10.55 -2.83
CA LYS A 37 20.29 11.14 -3.22
C LYS A 37 20.46 10.62 -4.63
N GLU A 38 20.45 11.53 -5.60
CA GLU A 38 21.08 11.35 -6.91
C GLU A 38 22.56 11.00 -6.66
N ALA A 39 22.81 9.82 -6.11
CA ALA A 39 24.13 9.32 -5.84
C ALA A 39 24.71 9.03 -7.22
N GLN A 40 25.46 9.98 -7.80
CA GLN A 40 26.23 9.84 -9.04
C GLN A 40 25.71 8.77 -10.03
N SER A 41 24.41 8.81 -10.37
CA SER A 41 23.84 7.81 -11.28
C SER A 41 24.41 8.07 -12.66
N LYS A 42 24.79 7.01 -13.39
CA LYS A 42 25.10 7.16 -14.81
C LYS A 42 23.82 7.61 -15.52
N ILE A 43 23.86 8.76 -16.18
CA ILE A 43 22.71 9.29 -16.93
C ILE A 43 22.84 8.85 -18.38
N VAL A 44 21.78 8.25 -18.92
CA VAL A 44 21.70 7.86 -20.33
C VAL A 44 20.43 8.45 -20.92
N ASP A 45 20.59 9.27 -21.95
CA ASP A 45 19.48 9.75 -22.77
C ASP A 45 19.07 8.66 -23.76
N PHE A 46 17.80 8.26 -23.72
CA PHE A 46 17.28 7.17 -24.55
C PHE A 46 17.37 7.50 -26.04
N ASP A 47 17.08 8.74 -26.41
CA ASP A 47 17.00 9.16 -27.81
C ASP A 47 18.38 9.29 -28.43
N PHE A 48 19.33 9.83 -27.67
CA PHE A 48 20.72 9.82 -28.04
C PHE A 48 21.22 8.39 -28.24
N LYS A 49 20.87 7.47 -27.33
CA LYS A 49 21.28 6.06 -27.47
C LYS A 49 20.64 5.39 -28.69
N LYS A 50 19.39 5.70 -28.99
CA LYS A 50 18.70 5.22 -30.20
C LYS A 50 19.36 5.73 -31.48
N ALA A 51 19.79 6.99 -31.50
CA ALA A 51 20.53 7.56 -32.63
C ALA A 51 21.90 6.88 -32.83
N GLU A 52 22.65 6.63 -31.74
CA GLU A 52 23.92 5.89 -31.81
C GLU A 52 23.78 4.48 -32.38
N LEU A 53 22.67 3.80 -32.09
CA LEU A 53 22.38 2.44 -32.55
C LEU A 53 21.81 2.38 -33.98
N GLY A 54 21.65 3.53 -34.65
CA GLY A 54 21.26 3.58 -36.07
C GLY A 54 19.78 3.88 -36.35
N GLY A 55 19.01 4.39 -35.37
CA GLY A 55 17.67 4.98 -35.55
C GLY A 55 16.51 4.02 -35.91
N ASN A 56 16.79 2.96 -36.68
CA ASN A 56 15.84 1.93 -37.09
C ASN A 56 15.67 0.80 -36.06
N VAL A 57 16.41 0.83 -34.96
CA VAL A 57 16.26 -0.13 -33.85
C VAL A 57 14.94 0.12 -33.10
N SER A 58 14.32 -0.96 -32.64
CA SER A 58 13.11 -0.90 -31.80
C SER A 58 13.41 -0.30 -30.43
N ASP A 59 12.39 0.23 -29.74
CA ASP A 59 12.58 0.78 -28.38
C ASP A 59 12.95 -0.32 -27.38
N ASP A 60 12.47 -1.56 -27.59
CA ASP A 60 12.90 -2.74 -26.83
C ASP A 60 14.42 -2.97 -26.96
N GLU A 61 14.97 -2.95 -28.17
CA GLU A 61 16.41 -3.14 -28.42
C GLU A 61 17.26 -2.03 -27.81
N VAL A 62 16.79 -0.78 -27.89
CA VAL A 62 17.48 0.37 -27.28
C VAL A 62 17.52 0.22 -25.76
N LEU A 63 16.38 -0.11 -25.14
CA LEU A 63 16.32 -0.27 -23.69
C LEU A 63 17.15 -1.46 -23.21
N GLU A 64 17.11 -2.58 -23.92
CA GLU A 64 17.93 -3.76 -23.65
C GLU A 64 19.42 -3.43 -23.70
N ALA A 65 19.85 -2.64 -24.69
CA ALA A 65 21.21 -2.14 -24.75
C ALA A 65 21.54 -1.24 -23.55
N ILE A 66 20.69 -0.27 -23.22
CA ILE A 66 20.91 0.64 -22.08
C ILE A 66 21.07 -0.14 -20.76
N LEU A 67 20.18 -1.10 -20.49
CA LEU A 67 20.17 -1.89 -19.25
C LEU A 67 21.32 -2.92 -19.17
N SER A 68 21.86 -3.32 -20.32
CA SER A 68 23.03 -4.22 -20.41
C SER A 68 24.36 -3.47 -20.23
N PHE A 69 24.48 -2.26 -20.78
CA PHE A 69 25.68 -1.41 -20.70
C PHE A 69 25.71 -0.45 -19.51
N GLY A 70 24.58 -0.28 -18.82
CA GLY A 70 24.39 0.73 -17.77
C GLY A 70 25.21 0.51 -16.50
N GLY A 71 25.62 -0.73 -16.20
CA GLY A 71 26.16 -1.09 -14.89
C GLY A 71 25.12 -0.97 -13.78
N ASP A 72 25.56 -0.94 -12.53
CA ASP A 72 24.72 -0.57 -11.38
C ASP A 72 24.53 0.95 -11.36
N ASN A 73 23.38 1.42 -10.86
CA ASN A 73 23.07 2.85 -10.68
C ASN A 73 22.95 3.69 -11.97
N LEU A 74 21.74 3.65 -12.55
CA LEU A 74 21.45 4.16 -13.90
C LEU A 74 20.17 4.98 -13.93
N THR A 75 20.25 6.19 -14.48
CA THR A 75 19.07 7.03 -14.78
C THR A 75 18.88 7.12 -16.28
N ILE A 76 17.73 6.65 -16.77
CA ILE A 76 17.34 6.68 -18.18
C ILE A 76 16.39 7.85 -18.40
N LEU A 77 16.79 8.80 -19.25
CA LEU A 77 15.99 9.97 -19.59
C LEU A 77 15.21 9.72 -20.87
N PHE A 78 13.91 10.04 -20.82
CA PHE A 78 12.99 9.97 -21.94
C PHE A 78 12.48 11.38 -22.28
N SER A 79 12.55 11.74 -23.56
CA SER A 79 12.02 13.00 -24.07
C SER A 79 10.49 12.96 -24.22
N GLU A 80 9.87 14.08 -24.58
CA GLU A 80 8.42 14.17 -24.77
C GLU A 80 7.97 13.54 -26.10
N LYS A 81 7.85 12.21 -26.13
CA LYS A 81 7.28 11.46 -27.24
C LYS A 81 6.77 10.09 -26.81
N GLU A 82 6.33 9.30 -27.78
CA GLU A 82 5.86 7.93 -27.59
C GLU A 82 7.01 6.93 -27.79
N TYR A 83 7.10 5.98 -26.87
CA TYR A 83 8.03 4.85 -26.87
C TYR A 83 7.22 3.55 -26.78
N HIS A 84 7.46 2.61 -27.69
CA HIS A 84 6.64 1.41 -27.85
C HIS A 84 7.40 0.15 -27.46
N PHE A 85 6.92 -0.54 -26.42
CA PHE A 85 7.55 -1.75 -25.89
C PHE A 85 6.67 -2.98 -26.08
N LYS A 86 7.28 -4.02 -26.65
CA LYS A 86 6.69 -5.36 -26.79
C LYS A 86 7.24 -6.36 -25.78
N LYS A 87 8.29 -5.98 -25.05
CA LYS A 87 8.91 -6.78 -23.98
C LYS A 87 8.74 -6.12 -22.61
N GLN A 88 8.82 -6.94 -21.57
CA GLN A 88 8.85 -6.47 -20.18
C GLN A 88 10.16 -5.70 -19.91
N ILE A 89 10.04 -4.56 -19.22
CA ILE A 89 11.17 -3.82 -18.66
C ILE A 89 11.50 -4.39 -17.28
N ARG A 90 12.73 -4.90 -17.12
CA ARG A 90 13.23 -5.37 -15.82
C ARG A 90 14.25 -4.39 -15.25
N LEU A 91 13.86 -3.69 -14.19
CA LEU A 91 14.70 -2.71 -13.51
C LEU A 91 15.60 -3.39 -12.46
N LYS A 92 16.84 -2.92 -12.39
CA LYS A 92 17.84 -3.30 -11.37
C LYS A 92 17.82 -2.29 -10.22
N SER A 93 18.47 -2.62 -9.11
CA SER A 93 18.62 -1.67 -8.00
C SER A 93 19.28 -0.38 -8.49
N TYR A 94 18.87 0.75 -7.90
CA TYR A 94 19.38 2.09 -8.24
C TYR A 94 19.09 2.49 -9.70
N CYS A 95 18.03 1.93 -10.32
CA CYS A 95 17.63 2.31 -11.67
C CYS A 95 16.46 3.29 -11.65
N ALA A 96 16.55 4.35 -12.46
CA ALA A 96 15.48 5.31 -12.65
C ALA A 96 15.03 5.39 -14.11
N LEU A 97 13.71 5.38 -14.33
CA LEU A 97 13.07 5.79 -15.59
C LEU A 97 12.47 7.17 -15.39
N LYS A 98 12.98 8.19 -16.08
CA LYS A 98 12.56 9.58 -15.90
C LYS A 98 12.12 10.19 -17.22
N GLY A 99 10.86 10.58 -17.30
CA GLY A 99 10.34 11.34 -18.43
C GLY A 99 10.48 12.85 -18.24
N SER A 100 9.86 13.59 -19.16
CA SER A 100 9.80 15.05 -19.15
C SER A 100 8.40 15.58 -18.78
N GLY A 101 7.51 14.70 -18.30
CA GLY A 101 6.11 14.96 -17.97
C GLY A 101 5.15 14.03 -18.70
N ALA A 102 3.84 14.30 -18.60
CA ALA A 102 2.79 13.43 -19.15
C ALA A 102 2.83 13.24 -20.68
N ARG A 103 3.59 14.06 -21.42
CA ARG A 103 3.81 13.89 -22.88
C ARG A 103 4.85 12.82 -23.22
N THR A 104 5.71 12.43 -22.27
CA THR A 104 6.53 11.23 -22.39
C THR A 104 5.65 10.01 -22.16
N LYS A 105 5.46 9.15 -23.16
CA LYS A 105 4.59 7.97 -23.05
C LYS A 105 5.36 6.68 -23.27
N LEU A 106 5.31 5.78 -22.30
CA LEU A 106 5.71 4.39 -22.47
C LEU A 106 4.46 3.56 -22.77
N ILE A 107 4.35 3.07 -24.00
CA ILE A 107 3.19 2.35 -24.52
C ILE A 107 3.55 0.87 -24.63
N PHE A 108 2.79 0.02 -23.95
CA PHE A 108 3.05 -1.42 -23.88
C PHE A 108 2.06 -2.22 -24.72
N GLU A 109 2.61 -3.04 -25.61
CA GLU A 109 1.94 -4.03 -26.46
C GLU A 109 2.69 -5.36 -26.33
N LEU A 110 2.75 -5.88 -25.11
CA LEU A 110 3.49 -7.07 -24.74
C LEU A 110 3.04 -8.31 -25.53
N GLU A 111 4.01 -9.05 -26.05
CA GLU A 111 3.79 -10.32 -26.76
C GLU A 111 3.41 -11.48 -25.82
N ASN A 112 3.70 -11.35 -24.52
CA ASN A 112 3.45 -12.35 -23.50
C ASN A 112 2.83 -11.71 -22.26
N GLU A 113 1.97 -12.46 -21.55
CA GLU A 113 1.38 -12.00 -20.29
C GLU A 113 2.48 -11.81 -19.22
N ARG A 114 2.86 -10.55 -18.98
CA ARG A 114 3.87 -10.13 -18.00
C ARG A 114 3.45 -8.79 -17.39
N ASP A 115 4.04 -8.46 -16.25
CA ASP A 115 4.05 -7.10 -15.73
C ASP A 115 4.88 -6.21 -16.69
N PRO A 116 4.36 -5.13 -17.31
CA PRO A 116 5.13 -4.24 -18.17
C PRO A 116 6.46 -3.77 -17.58
N ILE A 117 6.45 -3.34 -16.31
CA ILE A 117 7.64 -2.92 -15.59
C ILE A 117 7.76 -3.75 -14.31
N LEU A 118 8.91 -4.41 -14.12
CA LEU A 118 9.20 -5.27 -12.97
C LEU A 118 10.50 -4.86 -12.30
N ALA A 119 10.44 -4.62 -10.99
CA ALA A 119 11.58 -4.51 -10.10
C ALA A 119 11.45 -5.57 -9.01
N GLN A 120 12.36 -6.55 -9.00
CA GLN A 120 12.21 -7.74 -8.17
C GLN A 120 13.52 -8.14 -7.50
N GLY A 121 13.53 -8.14 -6.16
CA GLY A 121 14.52 -8.78 -5.33
C GLY A 121 14.20 -10.26 -5.10
N ARG A 122 14.68 -10.83 -4.00
CA ARG A 122 14.37 -12.22 -3.62
C ARG A 122 14.43 -12.46 -2.12
N ILE A 123 13.71 -13.47 -1.68
CA ILE A 123 13.91 -14.11 -0.38
C ILE A 123 14.94 -15.26 -0.51
N THR A 124 15.73 -15.54 0.53
CA THR A 124 16.70 -16.64 0.54
C THR A 124 16.16 -17.85 1.31
N LYS A 125 17.00 -18.85 1.53
CA LYS A 125 16.71 -20.01 2.41
C LYS A 125 17.31 -19.85 3.81
N ASP A 126 17.99 -18.73 4.07
CA ASP A 126 18.66 -18.49 5.34
C ASP A 126 17.61 -18.07 6.35
N THR A 127 17.23 -19.02 7.21
CA THR A 127 16.21 -18.84 8.23
C THR A 127 16.86 -18.95 9.60
N PHE A 128 16.52 -18.00 10.49
CA PHE A 128 17.02 -17.92 11.85
C PHE A 128 15.83 -17.99 12.81
N LYS A 129 15.82 -18.99 13.69
CA LYS A 129 14.75 -19.14 14.68
C LYS A 129 14.95 -18.16 15.82
N LEU A 130 13.85 -17.61 16.33
CA LEU A 130 13.85 -16.76 17.51
C LEU A 130 13.61 -17.60 18.78
N GLU A 131 14.16 -17.15 19.90
CA GLU A 131 13.93 -17.76 21.23
C GLU A 131 12.46 -17.66 21.62
N SER A 132 11.85 -16.50 21.33
CA SER A 132 10.43 -16.23 21.45
C SER A 132 10.00 -15.20 20.41
N GLY A 133 8.70 -15.11 20.11
CA GLY A 133 8.18 -14.09 19.22
C GLY A 133 8.22 -12.70 19.89
N PRO A 134 8.65 -11.65 19.17
CA PRO A 134 8.60 -10.28 19.69
C PRO A 134 7.16 -9.82 19.92
N PHE A 135 6.98 -8.92 20.88
CA PHE A 135 5.73 -8.24 21.15
C PHE A 135 5.57 -7.01 20.26
N ILE A 136 4.32 -6.55 20.12
CA ILE A 136 4.04 -5.28 19.47
C ILE A 136 4.85 -4.15 20.13
N GLN A 137 5.42 -3.28 19.29
CA GLN A 137 6.33 -2.17 19.61
C GLN A 137 7.76 -2.56 20.01
N ASP A 138 8.11 -3.85 20.07
CA ASP A 138 9.51 -4.24 20.26
C ASP A 138 10.36 -3.73 19.10
N GLU A 139 11.57 -3.25 19.43
CA GLU A 139 12.60 -2.82 18.47
C GLU A 139 13.76 -3.83 18.42
N TYR A 140 13.53 -5.05 18.93
CA TYR A 140 14.53 -6.09 18.99
C TYR A 140 13.90 -7.48 18.94
N CYS A 141 14.72 -8.48 18.63
CA CYS A 141 14.37 -9.88 18.80
C CYS A 141 15.60 -10.69 19.24
N HIS A 142 15.37 -11.82 19.90
CA HIS A 142 16.44 -12.71 20.37
C HIS A 142 16.48 -13.99 19.53
N LEU A 143 17.63 -14.29 18.95
CA LEU A 143 17.87 -15.56 18.27
C LEU A 143 17.90 -16.71 19.28
N SER A 144 17.40 -17.88 18.88
CA SER A 144 17.52 -19.10 19.69
C SER A 144 18.97 -19.58 19.82
N GLU A 145 19.82 -19.21 18.86
CA GLU A 145 21.25 -19.53 18.84
C GLU A 145 22.04 -18.34 18.25
N ILE A 146 23.23 -18.06 18.79
CA ILE A 146 24.12 -17.00 18.27
C ILE A 146 24.51 -17.31 16.81
N SER A 147 24.43 -16.31 15.94
CA SER A 147 24.71 -16.46 14.51
C SER A 147 25.61 -15.34 14.00
N ASN A 148 26.71 -15.71 13.32
CA ASN A 148 27.59 -14.76 12.61
C ASN A 148 27.08 -14.42 11.19
N ASN A 149 25.94 -14.98 10.78
CA ASN A 149 25.38 -14.84 9.43
C ASN A 149 24.31 -13.74 9.31
N ILE A 150 24.09 -12.98 10.39
CA ILE A 150 23.23 -11.79 10.41
C ILE A 150 24.12 -10.56 10.57
N GLN A 151 23.93 -9.55 9.72
CA GLN A 151 24.72 -8.33 9.73
C GLN A 151 23.84 -7.07 9.75
N LYS A 152 24.42 -5.96 10.21
CA LYS A 152 23.78 -4.63 10.17
C LYS A 152 23.39 -4.25 8.73
N ASN A 153 22.25 -3.57 8.57
CA ASN A 153 21.64 -3.14 7.31
C ASN A 153 21.19 -4.30 6.40
N GLU A 154 21.11 -5.53 6.92
CA GLU A 154 20.47 -6.64 6.21
C GLU A 154 18.96 -6.65 6.46
N PHE A 155 18.22 -7.22 5.50
CA PHE A 155 16.77 -7.23 5.50
C PHE A 155 16.25 -8.64 5.74
N TYR A 156 15.16 -8.74 6.50
CA TYR A 156 14.52 -10.00 6.83
C TYR A 156 13.01 -9.89 6.77
N LEU A 157 12.35 -10.98 6.39
CA LEU A 157 10.96 -11.20 6.74
C LEU A 157 10.92 -11.78 8.16
N LEU A 158 10.37 -11.02 9.10
CA LEU A 158 9.96 -11.50 10.41
C LEU A 158 8.60 -12.19 10.28
N GLY A 159 8.57 -13.50 10.46
CA GLY A 159 7.39 -14.35 10.34
C GLY A 159 7.22 -15.26 11.54
N ASP A 160 6.05 -15.89 11.64
CA ASP A 160 5.71 -16.96 12.58
C ASP A 160 4.75 -17.94 11.88
N ASN A 161 4.24 -18.93 12.63
CA ASN A 161 3.14 -19.76 12.15
C ASN A 161 1.83 -18.94 12.16
N ASP A 162 1.37 -18.52 10.99
CA ASP A 162 0.21 -17.63 10.83
C ASP A 162 -1.07 -18.35 10.37
N ASP A 163 -1.11 -19.68 10.47
CA ASP A 163 -2.24 -20.50 10.02
C ASP A 163 -3.59 -20.10 10.65
N VAL A 164 -3.56 -19.55 11.86
CA VAL A 164 -4.75 -19.07 12.57
C VAL A 164 -5.15 -17.63 12.19
N LEU A 165 -4.29 -16.90 11.50
CA LEU A 165 -4.50 -15.50 11.10
C LEU A 165 -5.05 -15.38 9.68
N VAL A 166 -4.84 -16.40 8.84
CA VAL A 166 -5.24 -16.39 7.43
C VAL A 166 -6.28 -17.45 7.12
N GLU A 167 -7.16 -17.15 6.17
CA GLU A 167 -8.14 -18.12 5.66
C GLU A 167 -7.66 -18.72 4.33
N SER A 168 -6.94 -17.94 3.54
CA SER A 168 -6.48 -18.37 2.23
C SER A 168 -5.11 -19.03 2.28
N TRP A 169 -5.01 -20.21 1.66
CA TRP A 169 -3.74 -20.94 1.53
C TRP A 169 -2.62 -20.11 0.90
N TRP A 170 -2.96 -19.21 -0.02
CA TRP A 170 -2.00 -18.36 -0.72
C TRP A 170 -1.43 -17.24 0.17
N ALA A 171 -2.01 -16.99 1.35
CA ALA A 171 -1.54 -16.00 2.31
C ALA A 171 -0.74 -16.60 3.48
N LYS A 172 -0.69 -17.93 3.61
CA LYS A 172 0.09 -18.62 4.66
C LYS A 172 1.58 -18.28 4.58
N GLY A 173 2.16 -17.95 5.72
CA GLY A 173 3.54 -17.52 5.91
C GLY A 173 3.82 -16.09 5.41
N LYS A 174 2.78 -15.26 5.24
CA LYS A 174 2.90 -13.92 4.60
C LYS A 174 2.28 -12.79 5.40
N THR A 175 1.84 -13.04 6.64
CA THR A 175 1.32 -12.01 7.56
C THR A 175 2.40 -11.31 8.39
N GLY A 176 3.66 -11.63 8.14
CA GLY A 176 4.82 -11.08 8.85
C GLY A 176 5.07 -9.59 8.58
N GLN A 177 6.28 -9.15 8.86
CA GLN A 177 6.74 -7.78 8.68
C GLN A 177 8.15 -7.80 8.11
N LEU A 178 8.48 -6.85 7.23
CA LEU A 178 9.84 -6.68 6.76
C LEU A 178 10.60 -5.78 7.73
N VAL A 179 11.78 -6.24 8.14
CA VAL A 179 12.60 -5.58 9.15
C VAL A 179 14.02 -5.40 8.63
N GLU A 180 14.64 -4.29 8.99
CA GLU A 180 16.05 -4.00 8.73
C GLU A 180 16.83 -4.09 10.04
N VAL A 181 17.97 -4.80 10.02
CA VAL A 181 18.83 -4.92 11.20
C VAL A 181 19.58 -3.61 11.44
N ASP A 182 19.44 -3.03 12.63
CA ASP A 182 20.28 -1.91 13.05
C ASP A 182 21.58 -2.37 13.72
N LYS A 183 21.49 -3.37 14.61
CA LYS A 183 22.62 -3.83 15.40
C LYS A 183 22.48 -5.31 15.75
N VAL A 184 23.62 -5.99 15.84
CA VAL A 184 23.73 -7.37 16.34
C VAL A 184 24.65 -7.35 17.55
N LEU A 185 24.16 -7.85 18.68
CA LEU A 185 24.92 -8.05 19.91
C LEU A 185 24.65 -9.46 20.43
N GLU A 186 25.60 -10.38 20.22
CA GLU A 186 25.44 -11.80 20.54
C GLU A 186 24.19 -12.40 19.88
N ASN A 187 23.17 -12.79 20.66
CA ASN A 187 21.90 -13.30 20.16
C ASN A 187 20.80 -12.22 20.05
N GLU A 188 21.02 -11.00 20.52
CA GLU A 188 20.08 -9.89 20.39
C GLU A 188 20.28 -9.16 19.05
N ILE A 189 19.20 -9.02 18.30
CA ILE A 189 19.13 -8.29 17.04
C ILE A 189 18.26 -7.06 17.27
N SER A 190 18.85 -5.87 17.26
CA SER A 190 18.10 -4.62 17.25
C SER A 190 17.62 -4.32 15.83
N LEU A 191 16.36 -3.94 15.69
CA LEU A 191 15.69 -3.61 14.45
C LEU A 191 15.63 -2.10 14.28
N LYS A 192 15.65 -1.61 13.04
CA LYS A 192 15.41 -0.19 12.79
C LYS A 192 13.96 0.19 13.08
N ASP A 193 13.01 -0.71 12.76
CA ASP A 193 11.57 -0.52 12.89
C ASP A 193 10.99 -1.32 14.05
N GLN A 194 10.03 -0.70 14.74
CA GLN A 194 9.17 -1.37 15.69
C GLN A 194 8.35 -2.47 15.01
N VAL A 195 8.04 -3.52 15.76
CA VAL A 195 7.18 -4.61 15.30
C VAL A 195 5.69 -4.23 15.54
N TRP A 196 4.81 -4.46 14.56
CA TRP A 196 3.41 -3.96 14.63
C TRP A 196 2.35 -4.99 15.03
N ARG A 197 2.78 -6.17 15.49
CA ARG A 197 1.93 -7.19 16.11
C ARG A 197 2.74 -8.09 17.03
N ASP A 198 2.05 -8.83 17.89
CA ASP A 198 2.67 -9.93 18.62
C ASP A 198 2.96 -11.10 17.66
N TYR A 199 4.10 -11.74 17.88
CA TYR A 199 4.51 -12.97 17.20
C TYR A 199 4.49 -14.14 18.19
N ASN A 200 4.14 -15.33 17.70
CA ASN A 200 4.11 -16.51 18.56
C ASN A 200 5.50 -17.17 18.73
N SER A 201 5.59 -18.23 19.52
CA SER A 201 6.85 -18.94 19.82
C SER A 201 7.52 -19.61 18.62
N ASP A 202 6.82 -19.74 17.49
CA ASP A 202 7.37 -20.27 16.24
C ASP A 202 8.01 -19.17 15.38
N ALA A 203 8.26 -17.99 15.92
CA ALA A 203 8.80 -16.86 15.17
C ALA A 203 10.22 -17.10 14.62
N TYR A 204 10.48 -16.50 13.46
CA TYR A 204 11.73 -16.63 12.72
C TYR A 204 12.00 -15.39 11.85
N LEU A 205 13.26 -15.26 11.45
CA LEU A 205 13.71 -14.33 10.41
C LEU A 205 14.09 -15.11 9.15
N ILE A 206 13.60 -14.73 7.97
CA ILE A 206 14.10 -15.23 6.68
C ILE A 206 14.82 -14.10 5.96
N LYS A 207 16.07 -14.33 5.57
CA LYS A 207 16.86 -13.31 4.88
C LYS A 207 16.22 -12.92 3.55
N MET A 208 16.16 -11.61 3.33
CA MET A 208 15.68 -10.98 2.11
C MET A 208 16.82 -10.20 1.46
N LEU A 209 16.91 -10.29 0.14
CA LEU A 209 17.81 -9.51 -0.69
C LEU A 209 16.95 -8.61 -1.58
N PRO A 210 16.55 -7.43 -1.09
CA PRO A 210 15.60 -6.61 -1.81
C PRO A 210 16.22 -5.94 -3.04
N ILE A 211 15.36 -5.56 -3.98
CA ILE A 211 15.69 -4.55 -4.99
C ILE A 211 15.62 -3.18 -4.31
N HIS A 212 16.61 -2.32 -4.55
CA HIS A 212 16.73 -1.04 -3.84
C HIS A 212 16.55 0.15 -4.79
N ASN A 213 15.98 1.26 -4.30
CA ASN A 213 16.15 2.58 -4.92
C ASN A 213 15.74 2.65 -6.40
N VAL A 214 14.63 1.99 -6.78
CA VAL A 214 14.08 2.09 -8.13
C VAL A 214 13.12 3.26 -8.21
N VAL A 215 13.26 4.12 -9.22
CA VAL A 215 12.40 5.29 -9.41
C VAL A 215 11.76 5.26 -10.80
N ILE A 216 10.47 5.55 -10.87
CA ILE A 216 9.75 5.78 -12.13
C ILE A 216 9.04 7.12 -11.99
N SER A 217 9.41 8.11 -12.80
CA SER A 217 8.86 9.46 -12.64
C SER A 217 8.60 10.24 -13.91
N ASP A 218 7.65 11.19 -13.78
CA ASP A 218 7.39 12.25 -14.74
C ASP A 218 7.08 11.72 -16.15
N LEU A 219 6.21 10.71 -16.25
CA LEU A 219 5.86 10.06 -17.51
C LEU A 219 4.44 9.47 -17.48
N THR A 220 3.96 9.09 -18.66
CA THR A 220 2.71 8.35 -18.84
C THR A 220 3.00 6.90 -19.20
N ILE A 221 2.28 5.96 -18.59
CA ILE A 221 2.28 4.54 -18.93
C ILE A 221 0.91 4.18 -19.50
N ILE A 222 0.90 3.58 -20.69
CA ILE A 222 -0.31 3.07 -21.33
C ILE A 222 -0.11 1.58 -21.57
N ASN A 223 -0.93 0.75 -20.93
CA ASN A 223 -0.88 -0.70 -21.15
C ASN A 223 -2.03 -1.13 -22.06
N ASN A 224 -1.73 -1.45 -23.32
CA ASN A 224 -2.70 -1.95 -24.28
C ASN A 224 -2.84 -3.49 -24.23
N SER A 225 -2.00 -4.17 -23.45
CA SER A 225 -2.01 -5.62 -23.30
C SER A 225 -3.02 -6.08 -22.26
N LYS A 226 -4.25 -6.42 -22.70
CA LYS A 226 -5.21 -7.13 -21.85
C LYS A 226 -4.77 -8.57 -21.62
N THR A 227 -4.70 -8.99 -20.36
CA THR A 227 -4.25 -10.34 -19.96
C THR A 227 -5.33 -11.12 -19.23
N LYS A 228 -5.28 -12.45 -19.34
CA LYS A 228 -6.05 -13.36 -18.47
C LYS A 228 -5.45 -13.40 -17.08
N ALA A 229 -4.13 -13.55 -16.95
CA ALA A 229 -3.44 -13.51 -15.67
C ALA A 229 -3.52 -12.13 -15.01
N GLN A 230 -3.32 -12.10 -13.69
CA GLN A 230 -3.17 -10.88 -12.91
C GLN A 230 -1.76 -10.30 -13.13
N THR A 231 -1.64 -9.37 -14.07
CA THR A 231 -0.41 -8.61 -14.33
C THR A 231 -0.60 -7.15 -13.94
N SER A 232 0.43 -6.52 -13.40
CA SER A 232 0.38 -5.12 -12.95
C SER A 232 1.28 -4.26 -13.81
N ASN A 233 0.88 -3.01 -14.09
CA ASN A 233 1.67 -2.11 -14.94
C ASN A 233 3.08 -1.88 -14.37
N ILE A 234 3.16 -1.65 -13.05
CA ILE A 234 4.40 -1.58 -12.29
C ILE A 234 4.32 -2.60 -11.16
N CYS A 235 5.32 -3.48 -11.06
CA CYS A 235 5.38 -4.53 -10.07
C CYS A 235 6.69 -4.44 -9.27
N PHE A 236 6.57 -4.19 -7.97
CA PHE A 236 7.65 -4.24 -6.98
C PHE A 236 7.50 -5.50 -6.13
N ARG A 237 8.51 -6.36 -6.14
CA ARG A 237 8.56 -7.60 -5.35
C ARG A 237 9.84 -7.65 -4.55
N TYR A 238 9.78 -7.83 -3.23
CA TYR A 238 10.97 -7.77 -2.38
C TYR A 238 11.72 -6.45 -2.61
N ALA A 239 11.04 -5.31 -2.45
CA ALA A 239 11.58 -3.99 -2.77
C ALA A 239 11.77 -3.12 -1.54
N TYR A 240 12.80 -2.28 -1.57
CA TYR A 240 13.12 -1.32 -0.53
C TYR A 240 13.39 0.06 -1.16
N ASN A 241 12.80 1.11 -0.59
CA ASN A 241 13.04 2.49 -1.02
C ASN A 241 12.76 2.74 -2.51
N CYS A 242 11.67 2.22 -3.05
CA CYS A 242 11.28 2.42 -4.45
C CYS A 242 10.14 3.45 -4.57
N LEU A 243 10.12 4.23 -5.65
CA LEU A 243 9.18 5.34 -5.81
C LEU A 243 8.58 5.39 -7.21
N VAL A 244 7.25 5.55 -7.27
CA VAL A 244 6.53 5.96 -8.47
C VAL A 244 6.01 7.38 -8.22
N LYS A 245 6.49 8.37 -8.98
CA LYS A 245 6.19 9.78 -8.73
C LYS A 245 5.74 10.52 -9.99
N ASN A 246 4.67 11.30 -9.91
CA ASN A 246 4.18 12.07 -11.07
C ASN A 246 3.92 11.20 -12.31
N VAL A 247 3.45 9.96 -12.12
CA VAL A 247 3.15 9.03 -13.22
C VAL A 247 1.65 9.03 -13.50
N HIS A 248 1.30 9.15 -14.79
CA HIS A 248 -0.06 8.87 -15.26
C HIS A 248 -0.12 7.46 -15.83
N SER A 249 -0.81 6.54 -15.16
CA SER A 249 -0.94 5.14 -15.61
C SER A 249 -2.36 4.89 -16.10
N ILE A 250 -2.49 4.35 -17.32
CA ILE A 250 -3.76 4.13 -18.01
C ILE A 250 -3.94 2.65 -18.35
N ASN A 251 -5.10 2.11 -17.98
CA ASN A 251 -5.52 0.71 -18.14
C ASN A 251 -4.62 -0.27 -17.37
N SER A 252 -5.11 -0.78 -16.24
CA SER A 252 -4.50 -1.91 -15.54
C SER A 252 -5.19 -3.24 -15.90
N ASN A 253 -4.49 -4.37 -15.74
CA ASN A 253 -5.13 -5.68 -15.63
C ASN A 253 -5.43 -5.98 -14.16
N TYR A 254 -4.39 -6.31 -13.38
CA TYR A 254 -4.50 -6.49 -11.93
C TYR A 254 -4.48 -5.14 -11.21
N ALA A 255 -3.32 -4.49 -11.18
CA ALA A 255 -3.11 -3.20 -10.55
C ALA A 255 -2.29 -2.25 -11.45
N HIS A 256 -2.40 -0.94 -11.24
CA HIS A 256 -1.44 -0.01 -11.83
C HIS A 256 -0.08 -0.13 -11.13
N VAL A 257 -0.08 -0.18 -9.80
CA VAL A 257 1.13 -0.41 -8.98
C VAL A 257 0.87 -1.53 -8.00
N LEU A 258 1.74 -2.53 -7.99
CA LEU A 258 1.72 -3.65 -7.06
C LEU A 258 2.97 -3.63 -6.19
N PHE A 259 2.77 -3.71 -4.88
CA PHE A 259 3.80 -4.00 -3.89
C PHE A 259 3.54 -5.38 -3.26
N GLU A 260 4.52 -6.28 -3.39
CA GLU A 260 4.57 -7.56 -2.69
C GLU A 260 5.86 -7.66 -1.89
N PHE A 261 5.79 -8.02 -0.62
CA PHE A 261 6.97 -8.08 0.26
C PHE A 261 7.86 -6.85 0.09
N SER A 262 7.28 -5.66 0.04
CA SER A 262 8.04 -4.43 -0.16
C SER A 262 7.92 -3.50 1.04
N THR A 263 8.94 -2.69 1.27
CA THR A 263 8.94 -1.76 2.41
C THR A 263 9.59 -0.43 2.09
N HIS A 264 9.21 0.61 2.84
CA HIS A 264 9.68 1.99 2.66
C HIS A 264 9.60 2.47 1.21
N SER A 265 8.56 2.03 0.47
CA SER A 265 8.36 2.35 -0.94
C SER A 265 7.05 3.09 -1.12
N GLY A 266 6.84 3.80 -2.24
CA GLY A 266 5.61 4.57 -2.37
C GLY A 266 5.19 5.00 -3.76
N VAL A 267 3.97 5.51 -3.78
CA VAL A 267 3.31 6.15 -4.93
C VAL A 267 2.97 7.57 -4.51
N ASP A 268 3.49 8.55 -5.24
CA ASP A 268 3.38 9.98 -4.92
C ASP A 268 2.86 10.75 -6.13
N SER A 269 1.82 11.56 -5.92
CA SER A 269 1.37 12.54 -6.91
C SER A 269 1.03 11.92 -8.27
N CYS A 270 0.54 10.68 -8.27
CA CYS A 270 0.25 9.92 -9.48
C CYS A 270 -1.21 10.06 -9.91
N LYS A 271 -1.50 9.79 -11.19
CA LYS A 271 -2.87 9.64 -11.70
C LYS A 271 -3.04 8.23 -12.24
N LEU A 272 -3.90 7.43 -11.64
CA LEU A 272 -4.12 6.03 -11.99
C LEU A 272 -5.57 5.86 -12.45
N GLU A 273 -5.79 5.55 -13.72
CA GLU A 273 -7.14 5.51 -14.28
C GLU A 273 -7.39 4.31 -15.20
N LYS A 274 -8.61 3.78 -15.09
CA LYS A 274 -9.17 2.72 -15.93
C LYS A 274 -8.48 1.36 -15.78
N ALA A 275 -9.24 0.33 -16.12
CA ALA A 275 -8.79 -1.04 -16.19
C ALA A 275 -9.36 -1.75 -17.43
N HIS A 276 -8.71 -2.85 -17.80
CA HIS A 276 -9.18 -3.76 -18.85
C HIS A 276 -10.38 -4.61 -18.42
N ASP A 277 -10.60 -4.73 -17.11
CA ASP A 277 -11.64 -5.55 -16.51
C ASP A 277 -12.03 -4.99 -15.13
N TYR A 278 -13.32 -5.07 -14.81
CA TYR A 278 -13.94 -4.56 -13.59
C TYR A 278 -14.80 -5.61 -12.88
N GLY A 279 -14.83 -6.83 -13.43
CA GLY A 279 -15.67 -7.92 -12.96
C GLY A 279 -15.08 -8.69 -11.78
N ASN A 280 -15.49 -9.95 -11.70
CA ASN A 280 -14.91 -10.90 -10.75
C ASN A 280 -13.50 -11.34 -11.21
N GLY A 281 -12.69 -11.84 -10.28
CA GLY A 281 -11.32 -12.31 -10.56
C GLY A 281 -10.21 -11.36 -10.11
N GLY A 282 -10.56 -10.34 -9.32
CA GLY A 282 -9.64 -9.43 -8.65
C GLY A 282 -8.78 -8.67 -9.64
N LYS A 283 -9.37 -7.67 -10.31
CA LYS A 283 -8.74 -6.84 -11.34
C LYS A 283 -9.17 -5.39 -11.20
N GLY A 284 -8.46 -4.49 -11.88
CA GLY A 284 -8.77 -3.07 -11.93
C GLY A 284 -8.46 -2.31 -10.65
N TYR A 285 -7.28 -2.56 -10.09
CA TYR A 285 -6.80 -1.90 -8.89
C TYR A 285 -5.89 -0.71 -9.20
N GLY A 286 -5.95 0.34 -8.41
CA GLY A 286 -4.99 1.44 -8.48
C GLY A 286 -3.65 1.01 -7.91
N VAL A 287 -3.59 0.96 -6.58
CA VAL A 287 -2.45 0.43 -5.83
C VAL A 287 -2.88 -0.80 -5.03
N ALA A 288 -2.16 -1.90 -5.19
CA ALA A 288 -2.34 -3.11 -4.39
C ALA A 288 -1.10 -3.32 -3.50
N MET A 289 -1.31 -3.49 -2.20
CA MET A 289 -0.28 -3.81 -1.21
C MET A 289 -0.63 -5.15 -0.57
N GLN A 290 0.28 -6.12 -0.68
CA GLN A 290 0.04 -7.47 -0.18
C GLN A 290 1.32 -8.16 0.28
N PHE A 291 1.17 -9.28 0.98
CA PHE A 291 2.27 -10.15 1.39
C PHE A 291 3.32 -9.43 2.24
N ALA A 292 2.98 -9.18 3.50
CA ALA A 292 3.85 -8.51 4.48
C ALA A 292 4.43 -7.15 4.00
N THR A 293 3.84 -6.54 2.96
CA THR A 293 4.25 -5.20 2.51
C THR A 293 4.04 -4.22 3.65
N SER A 294 5.14 -3.61 4.08
CA SER A 294 5.20 -2.85 5.33
C SER A 294 5.79 -1.46 5.17
N SER A 295 5.34 -0.45 5.92
CA SER A 295 5.96 0.88 5.90
C SER A 295 6.03 1.52 4.50
N CYS A 296 5.11 1.18 3.59
CA CYS A 296 4.95 1.86 2.29
C CYS A 296 3.93 2.99 2.36
N PHE A 297 3.88 3.87 1.35
CA PHE A 297 2.84 4.91 1.28
C PHE A 297 2.18 5.08 -0.08
N VAL A 298 0.98 5.65 -0.05
CA VAL A 298 0.26 6.18 -1.21
C VAL A 298 -0.17 7.60 -0.86
N TYR A 299 0.38 8.58 -1.56
CA TYR A 299 0.26 9.98 -1.19
C TYR A 299 -0.15 10.85 -2.37
N GLU A 300 -1.06 11.80 -2.11
CA GLU A 300 -1.50 12.84 -3.06
C GLU A 300 -1.85 12.34 -4.47
N SER A 301 -2.33 11.09 -4.56
CA SER A 301 -2.60 10.43 -5.84
C SER A 301 -4.08 10.44 -6.18
N LYS A 302 -4.36 10.49 -7.49
CA LYS A 302 -5.71 10.54 -8.05
C LYS A 302 -6.06 9.23 -8.72
N PHE A 303 -7.26 8.74 -8.41
CA PHE A 303 -7.80 7.48 -8.89
C PHE A 303 -9.12 7.73 -9.60
N ASP A 304 -9.29 7.16 -10.80
CA ASP A 304 -10.53 7.32 -11.58
C ASP A 304 -10.94 6.04 -12.29
N SER A 305 -12.22 5.71 -12.22
CA SER A 305 -12.80 4.59 -12.97
C SER A 305 -12.07 3.27 -12.67
N LEU A 306 -11.94 2.93 -11.38
CA LEU A 306 -11.28 1.69 -10.90
C LEU A 306 -12.25 0.86 -10.05
N ARG A 307 -11.98 -0.44 -9.95
CA ARG A 307 -12.73 -1.33 -9.06
C ARG A 307 -12.37 -1.04 -7.60
N HIS A 308 -11.07 -1.07 -7.30
CA HIS A 308 -10.53 -0.68 -6.00
C HIS A 308 -9.34 0.25 -6.21
N SER A 309 -9.46 1.50 -5.79
CA SER A 309 -8.38 2.48 -5.93
C SER A 309 -7.16 2.07 -5.10
N ILE A 310 -7.38 1.62 -3.87
CA ILE A 310 -6.33 1.16 -2.95
C ILE A 310 -6.81 -0.11 -2.26
N LEU A 311 -6.05 -1.20 -2.38
CA LEU A 311 -6.36 -2.49 -1.80
C LEU A 311 -5.20 -3.02 -0.95
N LEU A 312 -5.50 -3.38 0.30
CA LEU A 312 -4.58 -4.03 1.22
C LEU A 312 -5.09 -5.42 1.61
N GLN A 313 -4.20 -6.41 1.59
CA GLN A 313 -4.53 -7.79 1.98
C GLN A 313 -3.29 -8.58 2.42
N ALA A 314 -3.50 -9.77 2.96
CA ALA A 314 -2.44 -10.76 3.17
C ALA A 314 -1.21 -10.19 3.89
N GLY A 315 -1.42 -9.69 5.10
CA GLY A 315 -0.33 -9.19 5.93
C GLY A 315 0.14 -7.78 5.63
N ALA A 316 -0.47 -7.04 4.69
CA ALA A 316 -0.09 -5.64 4.47
C ALA A 316 -0.24 -4.85 5.79
N ASN A 317 0.85 -4.22 6.23
CA ASN A 317 0.91 -3.60 7.55
C ASN A 317 1.71 -2.30 7.58
N HIS A 318 1.48 -1.46 8.57
CA HIS A 318 2.22 -0.21 8.75
C HIS A 318 2.32 0.67 7.50
N ASN A 319 1.34 0.62 6.60
CA ASN A 319 1.32 1.46 5.42
C ASN A 319 0.58 2.77 5.68
N TYR A 320 1.00 3.83 5.00
CA TYR A 320 0.47 5.18 5.13
C TYR A 320 -0.23 5.65 3.85
N ILE A 321 -1.53 5.84 3.91
CA ILE A 321 -2.38 6.17 2.77
C ILE A 321 -3.02 7.53 3.04
N ALA A 322 -2.52 8.59 2.40
CA ALA A 322 -2.99 9.93 2.72
C ALA A 322 -3.17 10.88 1.54
N LEU A 323 -4.12 11.81 1.70
CA LEU A 323 -4.42 12.90 0.75
C LEU A 323 -4.75 12.42 -0.67
N ASN A 324 -5.21 11.17 -0.81
CA ASN A 324 -5.60 10.64 -2.10
C ASN A 324 -7.03 11.05 -2.46
N GLU A 325 -7.31 11.15 -3.76
CA GLU A 325 -8.64 11.42 -4.29
C GLU A 325 -9.09 10.26 -5.19
N SER A 326 -10.22 9.64 -4.88
CA SER A 326 -10.84 8.59 -5.70
C SER A 326 -12.19 9.03 -6.23
N THR A 327 -12.39 8.86 -7.53
CA THR A 327 -13.60 9.24 -8.24
C THR A 327 -14.09 8.13 -9.17
N ASN A 328 -15.40 8.10 -9.42
CA ASN A 328 -16.04 7.15 -10.34
C ASN A 328 -15.68 5.67 -10.08
N PRO A 329 -15.77 5.15 -8.84
CA PRO A 329 -15.61 3.72 -8.58
C PRO A 329 -16.53 2.92 -9.49
N TYR A 330 -16.00 1.83 -10.06
CA TYR A 330 -16.71 1.05 -11.04
C TYR A 330 -16.35 -0.42 -10.95
N TRP A 331 -17.38 -1.25 -10.77
CA TRP A 331 -17.27 -2.71 -10.84
C TRP A 331 -18.42 -3.31 -11.66
N THR A 332 -18.21 -4.51 -12.16
CA THR A 332 -19.22 -5.32 -12.86
C THR A 332 -19.37 -6.67 -12.18
N ASP A 333 -20.29 -7.51 -12.68
CA ASP A 333 -20.47 -8.90 -12.24
C ASP A 333 -20.77 -9.09 -10.76
N VAL A 334 -21.40 -8.08 -10.15
CA VAL A 334 -21.91 -8.09 -8.78
C VAL A 334 -23.38 -7.69 -8.74
N LYS A 335 -24.09 -8.06 -7.67
CA LYS A 335 -25.51 -7.70 -7.47
C LYS A 335 -25.73 -6.31 -6.85
N LEU A 336 -24.65 -5.56 -6.67
CA LEU A 336 -24.65 -4.22 -6.09
C LEU A 336 -24.52 -3.16 -7.21
N PRO A 337 -24.95 -1.90 -6.98
CA PRO A 337 -24.81 -0.84 -7.98
C PRO A 337 -23.37 -0.71 -8.47
N ALA A 338 -23.16 -0.46 -9.77
CA ALA A 338 -21.83 -0.39 -10.35
C ALA A 338 -20.91 0.65 -9.66
N SER A 339 -21.51 1.73 -9.16
CA SER A 339 -20.83 2.83 -8.47
C SER A 339 -20.58 2.59 -6.97
N SER A 340 -20.80 1.39 -6.46
CA SER A 340 -20.64 1.06 -5.04
C SER A 340 -19.42 0.20 -4.74
N ALA A 341 -18.48 0.11 -5.68
CA ALA A 341 -17.21 -0.55 -5.44
C ALA A 341 -16.47 0.17 -4.30
N GLY A 342 -15.72 -0.57 -3.49
CA GLY A 342 -14.88 0.03 -2.45
C GLY A 342 -13.68 0.74 -3.09
N ASP A 343 -13.49 2.02 -2.81
CA ASP A 343 -12.29 2.75 -3.25
C ASP A 343 -11.08 2.32 -2.43
N ILE A 344 -11.21 2.36 -1.09
CA ILE A 344 -10.20 1.90 -0.14
C ILE A 344 -10.72 0.61 0.48
N VAL A 345 -9.96 -0.47 0.30
CA VAL A 345 -10.39 -1.82 0.70
C VAL A 345 -9.34 -2.53 1.55
N LEU A 346 -9.78 -3.03 2.71
CA LEU A 346 -9.09 -4.08 3.45
C LEU A 346 -9.75 -5.42 3.13
N HIS A 347 -9.01 -6.31 2.46
CA HIS A 347 -9.55 -7.50 1.78
C HIS A 347 -9.18 -8.82 2.48
N GLY A 348 -8.97 -8.80 3.79
CA GLY A 348 -8.73 -10.00 4.60
C GLY A 348 -7.30 -10.53 4.56
N ASN A 349 -7.12 -11.75 5.07
CA ASN A 349 -5.84 -12.36 5.40
C ASN A 349 -4.93 -11.43 6.24
N PHE A 350 -5.50 -10.86 7.28
CA PHE A 350 -4.75 -10.16 8.33
C PHE A 350 -3.98 -8.93 7.84
N ALA A 351 -4.62 -7.96 7.17
CA ALA A 351 -4.06 -6.61 7.04
C ALA A 351 -4.21 -5.85 8.38
N TYR A 352 -3.15 -5.26 8.91
CA TYR A 352 -3.12 -4.70 10.28
C TYR A 352 -2.29 -3.43 10.38
N ALA A 353 -2.60 -2.60 11.38
CA ALA A 353 -1.84 -1.40 11.70
C ALA A 353 -1.52 -0.57 10.46
N ASN A 354 -2.50 -0.23 9.62
CA ASN A 354 -2.36 0.70 8.48
C ASN A 354 -3.07 2.02 8.77
N LEU A 355 -2.54 3.15 8.29
CA LEU A 355 -3.15 4.48 8.47
C LEU A 355 -3.72 4.99 7.14
N PHE A 356 -4.98 5.39 7.16
CA PHE A 356 -5.70 6.03 6.07
C PHE A 356 -6.15 7.41 6.54
N GLU A 357 -5.50 8.49 6.08
CA GLU A 357 -5.87 9.83 6.51
C GLU A 357 -6.08 10.87 5.43
N PHE A 358 -7.05 11.77 5.64
CA PHE A 358 -7.35 12.88 4.74
C PHE A 358 -7.63 12.46 3.28
N ASN A 359 -8.03 11.21 3.06
CA ASN A 359 -8.41 10.77 1.72
C ASN A 359 -9.82 11.24 1.40
N LYS A 360 -10.05 11.58 0.13
CA LYS A 360 -11.36 11.85 -0.44
C LYS A 360 -11.78 10.69 -1.33
N CYS A 361 -12.84 9.99 -0.95
CA CYS A 361 -13.31 8.82 -1.69
C CYS A 361 -14.84 8.68 -1.65
N GLN A 362 -15.38 7.65 -2.27
CA GLN A 362 -16.82 7.37 -2.26
C GLN A 362 -17.19 6.28 -1.25
N THR A 363 -16.39 5.23 -1.13
CA THR A 363 -16.69 4.07 -0.28
C THR A 363 -15.41 3.47 0.31
N ILE A 364 -15.39 3.27 1.62
CA ILE A 364 -14.35 2.52 2.33
C ILE A 364 -14.95 1.18 2.78
N VAL A 365 -14.27 0.08 2.47
CA VAL A 365 -14.77 -1.27 2.76
C VAL A 365 -13.73 -2.09 3.51
N ILE A 366 -14.14 -2.65 4.65
CA ILE A 366 -13.39 -3.63 5.43
C ILE A 366 -14.18 -4.93 5.32
N ASP A 367 -13.84 -5.75 4.33
CA ASP A 367 -14.53 -7.00 4.03
C ASP A 367 -13.79 -8.22 4.56
N ASN A 368 -14.40 -9.40 4.37
CA ASN A 368 -13.86 -10.68 4.79
C ASN A 368 -13.81 -11.69 3.65
N SER A 369 -13.60 -11.22 2.42
CA SER A 369 -13.58 -12.09 1.23
C SER A 369 -12.46 -13.13 1.31
N HIS A 370 -11.40 -12.81 2.06
CA HIS A 370 -10.31 -13.71 2.37
C HIS A 370 -10.08 -13.83 3.88
N GLY A 371 -11.17 -13.88 4.66
CA GLY A 371 -11.10 -13.97 6.12
C GLY A 371 -10.87 -12.62 6.79
N PHE A 372 -10.44 -12.65 8.05
CA PHE A 372 -10.41 -11.45 8.90
C PHE A 372 -9.26 -10.50 8.54
N ASN A 373 -9.49 -9.21 8.72
CA ASN A 373 -8.43 -8.20 8.83
C ASN A 373 -7.89 -8.16 10.26
N GLY A 374 -6.61 -7.85 10.39
CA GLY A 374 -5.95 -7.70 11.68
C GLY A 374 -6.29 -6.36 12.35
N PRO A 375 -5.81 -6.13 13.58
CA PRO A 375 -6.15 -4.95 14.38
C PRO A 375 -5.46 -3.67 13.90
N TYR A 376 -5.82 -2.54 14.51
CA TYR A 376 -5.11 -1.25 14.45
C TYR A 376 -5.10 -0.53 13.10
N ASN A 377 -5.85 -0.99 12.10
CA ASN A 377 -6.09 -0.14 10.93
C ASN A 377 -6.90 1.10 11.36
N THR A 378 -6.42 2.26 10.95
CA THR A 378 -6.90 3.56 11.42
C THR A 378 -7.34 4.40 10.23
N PHE A 379 -8.60 4.80 10.23
CA PHE A 379 -9.21 5.69 9.26
C PHE A 379 -9.46 7.02 9.94
N PHE A 380 -8.66 8.03 9.62
CA PHE A 380 -8.64 9.33 10.27
C PHE A 380 -8.95 10.46 9.29
N ASN A 381 -9.91 11.33 9.59
CA ASN A 381 -10.17 12.54 8.80
C ASN A 381 -10.45 12.31 7.30
N ASN A 382 -10.99 11.15 6.91
CA ASN A 382 -11.34 10.91 5.51
C ASN A 382 -12.67 11.60 5.15
N GLU A 383 -12.78 12.12 3.94
CA GLU A 383 -14.02 12.61 3.34
C GLU A 383 -14.60 11.51 2.44
N VAL A 384 -15.81 11.05 2.76
CA VAL A 384 -16.47 9.93 2.07
C VAL A 384 -17.84 10.35 1.56
N THR A 385 -18.01 10.34 0.23
CA THR A 385 -19.17 10.98 -0.44
C THR A 385 -20.15 10.02 -1.13
N GLY A 386 -19.85 8.72 -1.15
CA GLY A 386 -20.64 7.71 -1.85
C GLY A 386 -21.45 6.84 -0.89
N TYR A 387 -21.07 5.57 -0.78
CA TYR A 387 -21.78 4.61 0.08
C TYR A 387 -21.29 4.64 1.53
N GLY A 388 -20.19 5.35 1.82
CA GLY A 388 -19.70 5.56 3.19
C GLY A 388 -18.71 4.47 3.64
N ILE A 389 -18.69 4.18 4.94
CA ILE A 389 -17.74 3.26 5.56
C ILE A 389 -18.46 1.97 5.98
N TRP A 390 -17.96 0.83 5.50
CA TRP A 390 -18.55 -0.49 5.72
C TRP A 390 -17.54 -1.49 6.25
N GLN A 391 -17.65 -1.84 7.52
CA GLN A 391 -17.04 -3.03 8.11
C GLN A 391 -18.06 -4.17 8.12
N LEU A 392 -17.77 -5.24 7.38
CA LEU A 392 -18.62 -6.43 7.37
C LEU A 392 -18.59 -7.16 8.71
N ARG A 393 -19.65 -7.94 8.99
CA ARG A 393 -19.72 -8.69 10.24
C ARG A 393 -18.65 -9.78 10.22
N GLY A 394 -17.77 -9.78 11.23
CA GLY A 394 -16.68 -10.75 11.28
C GLY A 394 -15.63 -10.50 10.22
N SER A 395 -15.40 -9.24 9.81
CA SER A 395 -14.28 -8.88 8.94
C SER A 395 -13.03 -8.40 9.65
N SER A 396 -13.04 -8.36 10.97
CA SER A 396 -11.84 -8.10 11.76
C SER A 396 -11.81 -8.99 13.01
N CYS A 397 -10.60 -9.40 13.38
CA CYS A 397 -10.32 -10.11 14.62
C CYS A 397 -9.92 -9.18 15.77
N GLY A 398 -9.82 -7.87 15.51
CA GLY A 398 -9.49 -6.85 16.50
C GLY A 398 -9.94 -5.44 16.08
N PRO A 399 -9.63 -4.42 16.90
CA PRO A 399 -10.18 -3.07 16.75
C PRO A 399 -9.76 -2.42 15.43
N GLN A 400 -10.73 -1.80 14.75
CA GLN A 400 -10.50 -0.87 13.65
C GLN A 400 -10.86 0.54 14.14
N TYR A 401 -9.98 1.52 13.90
CA TYR A 401 -10.17 2.87 14.40
C TYR A 401 -10.78 3.74 13.33
N PHE A 402 -11.90 4.38 13.64
CA PHE A 402 -12.57 5.33 12.75
C PHE A 402 -12.71 6.65 13.48
N ILE A 403 -11.86 7.61 13.15
CA ILE A 403 -11.70 8.82 13.94
C ILE A 403 -11.92 10.04 13.04
N ASN A 404 -12.87 10.90 13.41
CA ASN A 404 -13.15 12.19 12.78
C ASN A 404 -13.32 12.11 11.24
N ASN A 405 -13.93 11.04 10.74
CA ASN A 405 -14.27 10.94 9.32
C ASN A 405 -15.54 11.73 9.01
N TYR A 406 -15.58 12.34 7.82
CA TYR A 406 -16.68 13.15 7.31
C TYR A 406 -17.39 12.39 6.20
N LEU A 407 -18.63 12.00 6.46
CA LEU A 407 -19.45 11.21 5.56
C LEU A 407 -20.63 12.05 5.10
N GLU A 408 -20.68 12.39 3.81
CA GLU A 408 -21.71 13.28 3.26
C GLU A 408 -22.39 12.66 2.03
N GLY A 409 -23.71 12.80 1.94
CA GLY A 409 -24.49 12.40 0.78
C GLY A 409 -25.69 11.53 1.10
N ASN A 410 -26.55 11.36 0.10
CA ASN A 410 -27.84 10.69 0.26
C ASN A 410 -27.71 9.17 0.52
N LYS A 411 -26.65 8.56 -0.02
CA LYS A 411 -26.39 7.12 0.08
C LYS A 411 -25.42 6.76 1.21
N VAL A 412 -24.82 7.75 1.86
CA VAL A 412 -23.72 7.53 2.79
C VAL A 412 -24.20 6.80 4.04
N ARG A 413 -23.46 5.78 4.47
CA ARG A 413 -23.74 5.02 5.68
C ARG A 413 -22.46 4.79 6.46
N PHE A 414 -22.59 4.68 7.77
CA PHE A 414 -21.50 4.29 8.66
C PHE A 414 -21.89 3.00 9.36
N LYS A 415 -21.17 1.91 9.06
CA LYS A 415 -21.36 0.61 9.69
C LYS A 415 -20.02 0.08 10.14
N ALA A 416 -19.80 0.09 11.44
CA ALA A 416 -18.64 -0.54 12.03
C ALA A 416 -18.99 -1.24 13.35
N LYS A 417 -18.24 -2.30 13.67
CA LYS A 417 -18.51 -3.25 14.75
C LYS A 417 -18.05 -2.72 16.09
N ASP A 418 -16.88 -2.09 16.13
CA ASP A 418 -16.12 -1.82 17.35
C ASP A 418 -16.42 -0.41 17.88
N LYS A 419 -17.58 -0.26 18.53
CA LYS A 419 -18.13 1.05 18.96
C LYS A 419 -17.14 1.93 19.73
N GLU A 420 -16.22 1.35 20.49
CA GLU A 420 -15.24 2.09 21.29
C GLU A 420 -14.11 2.71 20.47
N CYS A 421 -13.90 2.20 19.26
CA CYS A 421 -12.85 2.63 18.35
C CYS A 421 -13.34 3.71 17.37
N HIS A 422 -14.57 4.20 17.56
CA HIS A 422 -15.17 5.23 16.72
C HIS A 422 -15.30 6.52 17.49
N GLN A 423 -14.67 7.59 16.99
CA GLN A 423 -14.63 8.86 17.71
C GLN A 423 -14.90 10.00 16.73
N PHE A 424 -15.81 10.91 17.08
CA PHE A 424 -16.04 12.18 16.37
C PHE A 424 -16.42 12.08 14.88
N ASN A 425 -16.81 10.89 14.38
CA ASN A 425 -17.25 10.77 12.99
C ASN A 425 -18.55 11.55 12.76
N VAL A 426 -18.69 12.17 11.59
CA VAL A 426 -19.86 12.98 11.22
C VAL A 426 -20.52 12.35 10.00
N VAL A 427 -21.83 12.08 10.08
CA VAL A 427 -22.65 11.67 8.94
C VAL A 427 -23.70 12.73 8.67
N ASN A 428 -23.67 13.35 7.49
CA ASN A 428 -24.61 14.38 7.05
C ASN A 428 -24.80 15.48 8.13
N GLY A 429 -23.69 16.03 8.61
CA GLY A 429 -23.66 17.08 9.64
C GLY A 429 -24.01 16.61 11.06
N LYS A 430 -24.28 15.32 11.28
CA LYS A 430 -24.58 14.76 12.62
C LYS A 430 -23.41 13.95 13.14
N ALA A 431 -22.90 14.31 14.31
CA ALA A 431 -21.90 13.51 15.00
C ALA A 431 -22.49 12.13 15.38
N ILE A 432 -21.69 11.07 15.20
CA ILE A 432 -21.99 9.72 15.67
C ILE A 432 -21.27 9.54 17.01
N ASN A 433 -22.03 9.44 18.09
CA ASN A 433 -21.47 9.23 19.42
C ASN A 433 -21.31 7.73 19.73
N LYS A 434 -20.37 7.41 20.64
CA LYS A 434 -20.07 6.04 21.13
C LYS A 434 -21.31 5.27 21.62
N GLU A 435 -22.34 5.98 22.09
CA GLU A 435 -23.55 5.41 22.69
C GLU A 435 -24.76 5.27 21.74
N ASP A 436 -24.68 5.73 20.49
CA ASP A 436 -25.79 5.60 19.53
C ASP A 436 -25.92 4.14 19.04
N THR A 437 -26.64 3.35 19.84
CA THR A 437 -26.61 1.88 19.83
C THR A 437 -27.43 1.21 18.72
N LYS A 438 -28.17 1.95 17.90
CA LYS A 438 -28.92 1.38 16.77
C LYS A 438 -28.86 2.35 15.60
N HIS A 439 -28.01 2.05 14.62
CA HIS A 439 -28.30 2.45 13.25
C HIS A 439 -29.16 1.33 12.65
N PRO A 440 -30.50 1.49 12.62
CA PRO A 440 -31.39 0.47 12.09
C PRO A 440 -31.10 0.31 10.60
N TYR A 441 -30.47 -0.79 10.22
CA TYR A 441 -30.46 -1.22 8.82
C TYR A 441 -30.64 -2.73 8.75
N GLU A 442 -31.82 -3.10 8.26
CA GLU A 442 -32.00 -4.33 7.49
C GLU A 442 -31.15 -4.20 6.21
N SER A 443 -30.43 -5.26 5.95
CA SER A 443 -29.28 -5.32 5.07
C SER A 443 -29.65 -5.27 3.59
N MET A 444 -29.09 -4.33 2.83
CA MET A 444 -28.86 -4.55 1.40
C MET A 444 -27.56 -5.30 1.11
N ILE A 445 -26.60 -5.34 2.05
CA ILE A 445 -25.23 -5.83 1.78
C ILE A 445 -24.85 -7.13 2.53
N GLN A 446 -25.48 -7.45 3.66
CA GLN A 446 -25.17 -8.71 4.38
C GLN A 446 -25.67 -9.99 3.68
N GLY A 447 -26.56 -9.87 2.69
CA GLY A 447 -27.12 -11.02 1.98
C GLY A 447 -26.42 -11.39 0.67
N MET A 448 -25.49 -10.57 0.15
CA MET A 448 -25.05 -10.71 -1.25
C MET A 448 -23.53 -10.75 -1.48
N VAL A 449 -22.70 -10.61 -0.45
CA VAL A 449 -21.25 -10.88 -0.55
C VAL A 449 -20.99 -12.29 -0.02
N ARG A 450 -21.36 -13.29 -0.82
CA ARG A 450 -20.75 -14.62 -0.76
C ARG A 450 -20.03 -14.77 -2.10
N TYR A 451 -18.70 -14.71 -2.07
CA TYR A 451 -17.88 -15.23 -3.17
C TYR A 451 -17.88 -16.75 -3.11
#